data_AF-A0A2N5YT51-F1
#
_entry.id   AF-A0A2N5YT51-F1
#
_cell.length_a   1.000
_cell.length_b   1.000
_cell.length_c   1.000
_cell.angle_alpha   90.00
_cell.angle_beta   90.00
_cell.angle_gamma   90.00
#
_symmetry.space_group_name_H-M   'P 1'
#
loop_
_entity.id
_entity.type
_entity.pdbx_description
1 polymer ?
#
loop_
_entity_poly.entity_id
_entity_poly.type
_entity_poly.pdbx_seq_one_letter_code
_entity_poly.pdbx_strand_id
1 'polypeptide(L)'
;MFTAEFYNEAFELVSELDVEMILTDSEGKEYTYMFGNSGEAYKLDLGRMKAGTYDYLVKTEFDGKLYTDIGKIIIKEINVEALNTTANHIVLTQLAELTGGNVFYPDEMSKIPDAIVNNDKIASIAYEREKLYTITDLFYLFFVILAFAATEWILRKFWGGY
;
A
#
# COMPACT_ATOMS: atom_id res chain seq x y z
N MET A 1 -20.95 10.81 -9.93
CA MET A 1 -21.93 11.91 -9.71
C MET A 1 -23.06 11.73 -10.70
N PHE A 2 -24.30 11.68 -10.20
CA PHE A 2 -25.52 11.57 -10.98
C PHE A 2 -26.29 12.90 -10.90
N THR A 3 -26.94 13.25 -12.00
CA THR A 3 -27.84 14.41 -12.10
C THR A 3 -29.18 13.90 -12.60
N ALA A 4 -30.26 14.33 -11.95
CA ALA A 4 -31.63 14.05 -12.37
C ALA A 4 -32.42 15.36 -12.45
N GLU A 5 -33.41 15.39 -13.34
CA GLU A 5 -34.29 16.54 -13.57
C GLU A 5 -35.72 16.03 -13.72
N PHE A 6 -36.69 16.74 -13.16
CA PHE A 6 -38.10 16.40 -13.27
C PHE A 6 -38.86 17.57 -13.89
N TYR A 7 -39.65 17.29 -14.92
CA TYR A 7 -40.46 18.27 -15.63
C TYR A 7 -41.95 17.92 -15.47
N ASN A 8 -42.78 18.92 -15.15
CA ASN A 8 -44.23 18.74 -15.11
C ASN A 8 -44.85 18.71 -16.52
N GLU A 9 -46.18 18.54 -16.61
CA GLU A 9 -46.89 18.49 -17.91
C GLU A 9 -46.77 19.78 -18.74
N ALA A 10 -46.44 20.92 -18.09
CA ALA A 10 -46.19 22.20 -18.73
C ALA A 10 -44.70 22.40 -19.12
N PHE A 11 -43.85 21.37 -18.99
CA PHE A 11 -42.40 21.42 -19.19
C PHE A 11 -41.67 22.38 -18.24
N GLU A 12 -42.23 22.67 -17.08
CA GLU A 12 -41.55 23.43 -16.04
C GLU A 12 -40.76 22.48 -15.13
N LEU A 13 -39.53 22.87 -14.81
CA LEU A 13 -38.68 22.13 -13.88
C LEU A 13 -39.26 22.20 -12.46
N VAL A 14 -39.41 21.05 -11.81
CA VAL A 14 -39.83 20.97 -10.41
C VAL A 14 -38.64 20.50 -9.56
N SER A 15 -38.15 21.39 -8.70
CA SER A 15 -36.97 21.13 -7.85
C SER A 15 -37.32 20.67 -6.42
N GLU A 16 -38.57 20.77 -5.97
CA GLU A 16 -38.98 20.48 -4.59
C GLU A 16 -39.56 19.07 -4.40
N LEU A 17 -38.99 18.06 -5.06
CA LEU A 17 -39.43 16.67 -4.93
C LEU A 17 -38.43 15.81 -4.19
N ASP A 18 -38.94 14.86 -3.42
CA ASP A 18 -38.14 13.78 -2.90
C ASP A 18 -37.91 12.76 -4.02
N VAL A 19 -36.67 12.71 -4.51
CA VAL A 19 -36.24 11.76 -5.53
C VAL A 19 -35.36 10.72 -4.86
N GLU A 20 -35.80 9.47 -4.90
CA GLU A 20 -35.08 8.32 -4.34
C GLU A 20 -34.49 7.47 -5.47
N MET A 21 -33.24 7.04 -5.32
CA MET A 21 -32.56 6.08 -6.19
C MET A 21 -32.25 4.80 -5.42
N ILE A 22 -32.66 3.66 -5.96
CA ILE A 22 -32.29 2.33 -5.49
C ILE A 22 -31.29 1.76 -6.50
N LEU A 23 -30.11 1.36 -6.02
CA LEU A 23 -29.09 0.67 -6.79
C LEU A 23 -28.99 -0.78 -6.35
N THR A 24 -29.05 -1.70 -7.30
CA THR A 24 -28.93 -3.15 -7.06
C THR A 24 -27.66 -3.66 -7.72
N ASP A 25 -26.76 -4.25 -6.93
CA ASP A 25 -25.55 -4.91 -7.43
C ASP A 25 -25.89 -6.26 -8.09
N SER A 26 -24.96 -6.78 -8.89
CA SER A 26 -24.93 -8.14 -9.42
C SER A 26 -25.13 -9.24 -8.37
N GLU A 27 -24.76 -9.00 -7.11
CA GLU A 27 -24.99 -9.92 -5.97
C GLU A 27 -26.41 -9.79 -5.35
N GLY A 28 -27.27 -8.93 -5.90
CA GLY A 28 -28.63 -8.68 -5.40
C GLY A 28 -28.70 -7.76 -4.18
N LYS A 29 -27.60 -7.07 -3.85
CA LYS A 29 -27.57 -6.13 -2.73
C LYS A 29 -28.11 -4.77 -3.16
N GLU A 30 -29.13 -4.30 -2.44
CA GLU A 30 -29.78 -3.01 -2.68
C GLU A 30 -29.15 -1.90 -1.83
N TYR A 31 -29.02 -0.72 -2.44
CA TYR A 31 -28.52 0.49 -1.84
C TYR A 31 -29.47 1.64 -2.17
N THR A 32 -30.13 2.19 -1.14
CA THR A 32 -31.07 3.31 -1.30
C THR A 32 -30.36 4.63 -1.03
N TYR A 33 -30.55 5.59 -1.92
CA TYR A 33 -29.99 6.93 -1.86
C TYR A 33 -31.08 7.96 -2.12
N MET A 34 -30.97 9.12 -1.47
CA MET A 34 -31.82 10.28 -1.74
C MET A 34 -31.00 11.33 -2.47
N PHE A 35 -31.56 11.91 -3.53
CA PHE A 35 -30.91 13.01 -4.22
C PHE A 35 -30.94 14.29 -3.38
N GLY A 36 -29.86 15.06 -3.43
CA GLY A 36 -29.84 16.42 -2.89
C GLY A 36 -30.49 17.39 -3.88
N ASN A 37 -31.41 18.22 -3.39
CA ASN A 37 -31.98 19.31 -4.17
C ASN A 37 -30.97 20.45 -4.31
N SER A 38 -30.60 20.81 -5.55
CA SER A 38 -29.69 21.92 -5.86
C SER A 38 -30.39 23.09 -6.58
N GLY A 39 -31.73 23.15 -6.58
CA GLY A 39 -32.53 24.22 -7.21
C GLY A 39 -32.69 24.10 -8.73
N GLU A 40 -31.63 23.76 -9.45
CA GLU A 40 -31.65 23.58 -10.92
C GLU A 40 -31.69 22.11 -11.35
N ALA A 41 -31.20 21.21 -10.50
CA ALA A 41 -31.21 19.78 -10.73
C ALA A 41 -31.01 19.01 -9.42
N TYR A 42 -31.39 17.74 -9.42
CA TYR A 42 -31.14 16.81 -8.34
C TYR A 42 -29.76 16.19 -8.51
N LYS A 43 -28.88 16.29 -7.50
CA LYS A 43 -27.52 15.76 -7.56
C LYS A 43 -27.31 14.66 -6.51
N LEU A 44 -26.67 13.58 -6.93
CA LEU A 44 -26.31 12.47 -6.06
C LEU A 44 -24.85 12.06 -6.27
N ASP A 45 -24.09 12.01 -5.19
CA ASP A 45 -22.75 11.44 -5.18
C ASP A 45 -22.79 10.08 -4.47
N LEU A 46 -22.52 9.02 -5.24
CA LEU A 46 -22.45 7.64 -4.76
C LEU A 46 -21.07 7.30 -4.14
N GLY A 47 -20.12 8.24 -4.17
CA GLY A 47 -18.79 8.06 -3.64
C GLY A 47 -18.00 6.94 -4.34
N ARG A 48 -17.28 6.13 -3.56
CA ARG A 48 -16.45 5.03 -4.06
C ARG A 48 -17.25 3.73 -4.08
N MET A 49 -17.72 3.36 -5.27
CA MET A 49 -18.35 2.06 -5.53
C MET A 49 -17.35 1.06 -6.07
N LYS A 50 -17.63 -0.24 -5.89
CA LYS A 50 -16.84 -1.31 -6.52
C LYS A 50 -17.12 -1.33 -8.02
N ALA A 51 -16.14 -1.79 -8.79
CA ALA A 51 -16.34 -2.04 -10.20
C ALA A 51 -17.31 -3.20 -10.40
N GLY A 52 -18.31 -3.02 -11.26
CA GLY A 52 -19.41 -3.94 -11.43
C GLY A 52 -20.53 -3.37 -12.29
N THR A 53 -21.53 -4.19 -12.60
CA THR A 53 -22.77 -3.75 -13.24
C THR A 53 -23.83 -3.58 -12.17
N TYR A 54 -24.49 -2.42 -12.17
CA TYR A 54 -25.56 -2.11 -11.24
C TYR A 54 -26.83 -1.78 -12.02
N ASP A 55 -27.95 -2.29 -11.55
CA ASP A 55 -29.27 -1.87 -11.97
C ASP A 55 -29.69 -0.68 -11.09
N TYR A 56 -30.30 0.35 -11.67
CA TYR A 56 -30.82 1.49 -10.92
C TYR A 56 -32.33 1.65 -11.15
N LEU A 57 -33.03 2.04 -10.10
CA LEU A 57 -34.42 2.47 -10.12
C LEU A 57 -34.52 3.82 -9.42
N VAL A 58 -34.96 4.83 -10.14
CA VAL A 58 -35.28 6.14 -9.57
C VAL A 58 -36.79 6.24 -9.41
N LYS A 59 -37.25 6.69 -8.24
CA LYS A 59 -38.67 6.91 -7.97
C LYS A 59 -38.89 8.30 -7.37
N THR A 60 -39.98 8.94 -7.77
CA THR A 60 -40.42 10.20 -7.19
C THR A 60 -41.95 10.26 -7.19
N GLU A 61 -42.51 11.04 -6.28
CA GLU A 61 -43.95 11.25 -6.17
C GLU A 61 -44.27 12.70 -6.50
N PHE A 62 -45.16 12.91 -7.47
CA PHE A 62 -45.64 14.23 -7.85
C PHE A 62 -47.16 14.17 -8.09
N ASP A 63 -47.90 15.06 -7.44
CA ASP A 63 -49.37 15.17 -7.54
C ASP A 63 -50.09 13.84 -7.22
N GLY A 64 -49.60 13.10 -6.21
CA GLY A 64 -50.15 11.81 -5.78
C GLY A 64 -49.94 10.66 -6.79
N LYS A 65 -49.10 10.87 -7.82
CA LYS A 65 -48.69 9.84 -8.77
C LYS A 65 -47.21 9.51 -8.58
N LEU A 66 -46.92 8.22 -8.60
CA LEU A 66 -45.55 7.71 -8.52
C LEU A 66 -44.96 7.59 -9.93
N TYR A 67 -43.82 8.24 -10.14
CA TYR A 67 -43.05 8.19 -11.38
C TYR A 67 -41.78 7.39 -11.15
N THR A 68 -41.44 6.49 -12.08
CA THR A 68 -40.24 5.66 -11.99
C THR A 68 -39.44 5.67 -13.27
N ASP A 69 -38.11 5.72 -13.13
CA ASP A 69 -37.15 5.50 -14.21
C ASP A 69 -36.24 4.33 -13.85
N ILE A 70 -35.90 3.50 -14.84
CA ILE A 70 -35.08 2.30 -14.64
C ILE A 70 -33.99 2.20 -15.69
N GLY A 71 -32.83 1.69 -15.31
CA GLY A 71 -31.74 1.45 -16.24
C GLY A 71 -30.58 0.67 -15.64
N LYS A 72 -29.50 0.55 -16.42
CA LYS A 72 -28.26 -0.14 -16.05
C LYS A 72 -27.08 0.79 -16.15
N ILE A 73 -26.20 0.72 -15.14
CA ILE A 73 -24.91 1.41 -15.15
C ILE A 73 -23.78 0.39 -15.01
N ILE A 74 -22.65 0.68 -15.63
CA ILE A 74 -21.43 -0.12 -15.52
C ILE A 74 -20.35 0.74 -14.89
N ILE A 75 -19.93 0.37 -13.69
CA ILE A 75 -18.84 1.01 -12.97
C ILE A 75 -17.56 0.26 -13.33
N LYS A 76 -16.62 0.96 -13.97
CA LYS A 76 -15.32 0.41 -14.33
C LYS A 76 -14.26 0.92 -13.35
N GLU A 77 -13.35 0.04 -12.97
CA GLU A 77 -12.16 0.45 -12.26
C GLU A 77 -11.27 1.27 -13.20
N ILE A 78 -10.96 2.50 -12.80
CA ILE A 78 -9.99 3.33 -13.50
C ILE A 78 -8.63 3.09 -12.84
N ASN A 79 -7.77 2.31 -13.49
CA ASN A 79 -6.39 2.20 -13.07
C ASN A 79 -5.61 3.43 -13.56
N VAL A 80 -5.39 4.39 -12.67
CA VAL A 80 -4.66 5.64 -12.96
C VAL A 80 -3.20 5.39 -13.38
N GLU A 81 -2.60 4.26 -12.99
CA GLU A 81 -1.25 3.87 -13.41
C GLU A 81 -1.23 3.44 -14.88
N ALA A 82 -2.32 2.83 -15.37
CA ALA A 82 -2.45 2.44 -16.77
C ALA A 82 -2.76 3.65 -17.69
N LEU A 83 -3.33 4.73 -17.14
CA LEU A 83 -3.63 5.95 -17.88
C LEU A 83 -2.42 6.87 -18.04
N ASN A 84 -1.53 6.90 -17.04
CA ASN A 84 -0.28 7.65 -17.09
C ASN A 84 0.90 6.70 -17.32
N THR A 85 1.10 6.33 -18.58
CA THR A 85 2.25 5.51 -19.01
C THR A 85 3.56 6.28 -19.06
N THR A 86 3.53 7.59 -18.82
CA THR A 86 4.72 8.45 -18.78
C THR A 86 5.18 8.65 -17.35
N ALA A 87 6.48 8.45 -17.12
CA ALA A 87 7.08 8.68 -15.82
C ALA A 87 6.92 10.17 -15.44
N ASN A 88 6.32 10.43 -14.27
CA ASN A 88 6.28 11.78 -13.72
C ASN A 88 7.63 12.09 -13.06
N HIS A 89 8.56 12.61 -13.85
CA HIS A 89 9.91 12.94 -13.40
C HIS A 89 9.92 13.91 -12.21
N ILE A 90 8.95 14.84 -12.12
CA ILE A 90 8.86 15.79 -11.00
C ILE A 90 8.62 15.05 -9.68
N VAL A 91 7.65 14.13 -9.66
CA VAL A 91 7.33 13.32 -8.46
C VAL A 91 8.50 12.41 -8.09
N LEU A 92 9.14 11.80 -9.09
CA LEU A 92 10.28 10.92 -8.86
C LEU A 92 11.51 11.67 -8.32
N THR A 93 11.78 12.88 -8.82
CA THR A 93 12.84 13.74 -8.29
C THR A 93 12.55 14.20 -6.87
N GLN A 94 11.31 14.62 -6.57
CA GLN A 94 10.92 14.98 -5.21
C GLN A 94 11.04 13.80 -4.23
N LEU A 95 10.64 12.60 -4.65
CA LEU A 95 10.78 11.40 -3.84
C LEU A 95 12.26 11.05 -3.58
N ALA A 96 13.11 11.19 -4.59
CA ALA A 96 14.55 10.98 -4.45
C ALA A 96 15.15 11.98 -3.44
N GLU A 97 14.84 13.28 -3.58
CA GLU A 97 15.30 14.32 -2.65
C GLU A 97 14.86 14.04 -1.20
N LEU A 98 13.59 13.67 -0.99
CA LEU A 98 13.04 13.34 0.34
C LEU A 98 13.68 12.11 0.98
N THR A 99 14.05 11.12 0.17
CA THR A 99 14.70 9.88 0.64
C THR A 99 16.22 9.99 0.69
N GLY A 100 16.78 11.14 0.30
CA GLY A 100 18.22 11.37 0.22
C GLY A 100 18.91 10.60 -0.91
N GLY A 101 18.15 10.18 -1.92
CA GLY A 101 18.65 9.59 -3.17
C GLY A 101 18.79 10.63 -4.29
N ASN A 102 19.55 10.27 -5.32
CA ASN A 102 19.73 11.09 -6.52
C ASN A 102 19.06 10.40 -7.72
N VAL A 103 18.46 11.19 -8.61
CA VAL A 103 17.92 10.69 -9.89
C VAL A 103 19.04 10.65 -10.92
N PHE A 104 19.18 9.52 -11.62
CA PHE A 104 20.11 9.35 -12.73
C PHE A 104 19.35 8.97 -13.99
N TYR A 105 19.66 9.63 -15.09
CA TYR A 105 19.13 9.30 -16.41
C TYR A 105 20.04 8.30 -17.15
N PRO A 106 19.58 7.65 -18.24
CA PRO A 106 20.37 6.62 -18.94
C PRO A 106 21.76 7.09 -19.41
N ASP A 107 21.91 8.37 -19.72
CA ASP A 107 23.15 9.06 -20.10
C ASP A 107 24.08 9.32 -18.90
N GLU A 108 23.57 9.23 -17.68
CA GLU A 108 24.29 9.50 -16.44
C GLU A 108 24.64 8.23 -15.65
N MET A 109 24.38 7.04 -16.22
CA MET A 109 24.68 5.77 -15.55
C MET A 109 26.16 5.61 -15.17
N SER A 110 27.07 6.26 -15.90
CA SER A 110 28.50 6.28 -15.58
C SER A 110 28.85 7.06 -14.31
N LYS A 111 27.96 7.94 -13.83
CA LYS A 111 28.15 8.75 -12.61
C LYS A 111 27.67 8.03 -11.34
N ILE A 112 26.96 6.91 -11.47
CA ILE A 112 26.43 6.14 -10.33
C ILE A 112 27.56 5.62 -9.42
N PRO A 113 28.65 5.01 -9.94
CA PRO A 113 29.76 4.55 -9.09
C PRO A 113 30.39 5.69 -8.30
N ASP A 114 30.62 6.83 -8.94
CA ASP A 114 31.20 8.02 -8.30
C ASP A 114 30.27 8.61 -7.23
N ALA A 115 28.96 8.60 -7.49
CA ALA A 115 27.96 9.06 -6.53
C ALA A 115 27.82 8.12 -5.32
N ILE A 116 28.06 6.82 -5.48
CA ILE A 116 28.08 5.86 -4.36
C ILE A 116 29.35 6.02 -3.53
N VAL A 117 30.52 6.17 -4.17
CA VAL A 117 31.82 6.31 -3.49
C VAL A 117 31.92 7.62 -2.70
N ASN A 118 31.36 8.71 -3.22
CA ASN A 118 31.37 10.03 -2.56
C ASN A 118 30.23 10.24 -1.56
N ASN A 119 29.37 9.24 -1.33
CA ASN A 119 28.25 9.37 -0.40
C ASN A 119 28.67 8.95 1.02
N ASP A 120 28.97 9.94 1.87
CA ASP A 120 29.34 9.75 3.27
C ASP A 120 28.26 9.04 4.13
N LYS A 121 27.00 8.94 3.64
CA LYS A 121 25.93 8.18 4.31
C LYS A 121 25.99 6.69 4.00
N ILE A 122 26.66 6.29 2.92
CA ILE A 122 26.99 4.89 2.63
C ILE A 122 28.31 4.60 3.35
N ALA A 123 28.34 4.86 4.65
CA ALA A 123 29.44 4.43 5.48
C ALA A 123 29.50 2.91 5.37
N SER A 124 30.64 2.39 4.92
CA SER A 124 30.98 0.99 5.08
C SER A 124 30.85 0.69 6.56
N ILE A 125 29.73 0.09 6.96
CA ILE A 125 29.59 -0.54 8.26
C ILE A 125 30.65 -1.63 8.29
N ALA A 126 31.84 -1.25 8.73
CA ALA A 126 32.89 -2.16 9.11
C ALA A 126 32.29 -2.95 10.26
N TYR A 127 31.72 -4.11 9.93
CA TYR A 127 31.40 -5.12 10.93
C TYR A 127 32.74 -5.56 11.50
N GLU A 128 33.22 -4.83 12.50
CA GLU A 128 34.24 -5.29 13.41
C GLU A 128 33.63 -6.48 14.14
N ARG A 129 33.86 -7.66 13.56
CA ARG A 129 33.52 -8.92 14.18
C ARG A 129 34.58 -9.13 15.24
N GLU A 130 34.41 -8.53 16.41
CA GLU A 130 35.17 -8.92 17.60
C GLU A 130 34.93 -10.42 17.77
N LYS A 131 35.89 -11.21 17.31
CA LYS A 131 35.91 -12.64 17.48
C LYS A 131 36.34 -12.85 18.93
N LEU A 132 35.42 -12.61 19.86
CA LEU A 132 35.58 -13.04 21.23
C LEU A 132 35.75 -14.55 21.16
N TYR A 133 36.99 -15.02 21.36
CA TYR A 133 37.26 -16.44 21.46
C TYR A 133 36.34 -16.98 22.56
N THR A 134 35.34 -17.75 22.15
CA THR A 134 34.36 -18.30 23.09
C THR A 134 35.11 -19.13 24.12
N ILE A 135 34.74 -18.98 25.40
CA ILE A 135 35.31 -19.67 26.57
C ILE A 135 35.38 -21.21 26.37
N THR A 136 34.61 -21.74 25.41
CA THR A 136 34.65 -23.14 24.95
C THR A 136 36.02 -23.60 24.46
N ASP A 137 36.85 -22.73 23.85
CA ASP A 137 38.20 -23.12 23.40
C ASP A 137 39.14 -23.45 24.58
N LEU A 138 38.87 -22.86 25.75
CA LEU A 138 39.65 -23.09 26.96
C LEU A 138 39.43 -24.49 27.56
N PHE A 139 38.34 -25.19 27.18
CA PHE A 139 38.05 -26.55 27.63
C PHE A 139 39.11 -27.55 27.15
N TYR A 140 39.58 -27.41 25.91
CA TYR A 140 40.65 -28.27 25.38
C TYR A 140 41.97 -28.04 26.13
N LEU A 141 42.31 -26.77 26.43
CA LEU A 141 43.50 -26.42 27.20
C LEU A 141 43.47 -27.03 28.62
N PHE A 142 42.30 -27.01 29.27
CA PHE A 142 42.11 -27.60 30.59
C PHE A 142 42.40 -29.11 30.61
N PHE A 143 41.91 -29.86 29.61
CA PHE A 143 42.18 -31.29 29.50
C PHE A 143 43.66 -31.60 29.24
N VAL A 144 44.37 -30.76 28.47
CA VAL A 144 45.81 -30.92 28.24
C VAL A 144 46.59 -30.76 29.56
N ILE A 145 46.30 -29.72 30.34
CA ILE A 145 46.95 -29.49 31.64
C ILE A 145 46.67 -30.66 32.59
N LEU A 146 45.42 -31.14 32.64
CA LEU A 146 45.04 -32.27 33.47
C LEU A 146 45.76 -33.57 33.05
N ALA A 147 45.94 -33.79 31.75
CA ALA A 147 46.71 -34.91 31.23
C ALA A 147 48.17 -34.82 31.67
N PHE A 148 48.82 -33.65 31.57
CA PHE A 148 50.18 -33.45 32.05
C PHE A 148 50.32 -33.72 33.55
N ALA A 149 49.40 -33.20 34.38
CA ALA A 149 49.40 -33.43 35.82
C ALA A 149 49.17 -34.91 36.18
N ALA A 150 48.28 -35.60 35.45
CA ALA A 150 48.05 -37.03 35.63
C ALA A 150 49.26 -37.86 35.22
N THR A 151 49.91 -37.52 34.09
CA THR A 151 51.15 -38.16 33.65
C THR A 151 52.26 -37.95 34.66
N GLU A 152 52.41 -36.75 35.19
CA GLU A 152 53.37 -36.46 36.25
C GLU A 152 53.10 -37.32 37.50
N TRP A 153 51.84 -37.42 37.93
CA TRP A 153 51.46 -38.25 39.08
C TRP A 153 51.70 -39.75 38.84
N ILE A 154 51.42 -40.25 37.63
CA ILE A 154 51.66 -41.65 37.24
C ILE A 154 53.17 -41.94 37.19
N LEU A 155 53.96 -41.07 36.56
CA LEU A 155 55.43 -41.17 36.52
C LEU A 155 56.00 -41.14 37.94
N ARG A 156 55.48 -40.26 38.79
CA ARG A 156 55.85 -40.21 40.21
C ARG A 156 55.49 -41.50 40.94
N LYS A 157 54.37 -42.14 40.61
CA LYS A 157 53.99 -43.43 41.19
C LYS A 157 54.80 -44.62 40.63
N PHE A 158 55.31 -44.53 39.40
CA PHE A 158 56.08 -45.60 38.76
C PHE A 158 57.58 -45.55 39.04
N TRP A 159 58.18 -44.34 39.11
CA TRP A 159 59.60 -44.13 39.39
C TRP A 159 59.90 -43.60 40.79
N GLY A 160 58.92 -43.00 41.47
CA GLY A 160 58.98 -42.75 42.91
C GLY A 160 58.59 -44.02 43.64
N GLY A 161 59.53 -44.97 43.68
CA GLY A 161 59.47 -46.12 44.57
C GLY A 161 59.25 -45.68 46.02
N TYR A 162 58.61 -46.56 46.78
CA TYR A 162 58.98 -46.69 48.18
C TYR A 162 60.42 -47.22 48.25
#